data_AF-A0A955GS38-F1
#
_entry.id   AF-A0A955GS38-F1
#
_cell.length_a   1.000
_cell.length_b   1.000
_cell.length_c   1.000
_cell.angle_alpha   90.00
_cell.angle_beta   90.00
_cell.angle_gamma   90.00
#
_symmetry.space_group_name_H-M   'P 1'
#
loop_
_entity.id
_entity.type
_entity.pdbx_description
1 polymer ?
#
loop_
_entity_poly.entity_id
_entity_poly.type
_entity_poly.pdbx_seq_one_letter_code
_entity_poly.pdbx_strand_id
1 'polypeptide(L)'
;MKRRVKTEKQSRSSKVGFLLASSSAPRSFQPSLMERDSIDQGVVTGLTMAISYALGAITQDGLEMIADQLSNDGESSDHEANPDKSDRVSLLLSASAIGVGLAAQYLFRQKKGEPIAVATTRTGGHILARVGLAGVVSQALETVAQKVAKGKNRRQSELVYSMIVPSGVLIAVLMDRLLYRDKIVDNDPRNTNINKLKSVGIGAGVVAVLGGLSFLERSTARTITKTVDKYAPSLNNSWLPIGHLASLGLLGGGVLLGIKKLYGDIENGAGKLEAHFTKRPTAKEVSGSKYSFVPWKSLSVQGRRHIGTRLSASQIAKTTGAKISQVKEPIRVYVGLDSAATENERVQLALKELERTNAYGRKTIVIISPTGTGYVNYVMSDSVEYMSLGDCAQVTIQYSKRPSPLSLDLRGEGHVQFRMLVNGIRKKVQDMPATKRPKLVIFGESLGAWTSQDAFLFEGTDGFAANLIDKSLWIGTPAMSKWKDYALSNKTLNTDVDQIGVFDNYGEYEKLAKPERKKLKYFMITHYNDPVARFTTRLLVQSPDWLQEDAKRPPTIPSGTLFKVPGTFVQTLVDMKNALKPIPGQFVSTGHDYRGALAPFIRSVFEFDISDQQYNTILAALKENDKSRARKSV
;
A
#
# COMPACT_ATOMS: atom_id res chain seq x y z
N MET A 1 -48.56 -38.73 1.74
CA MET A 1 -47.82 -38.10 2.85
C MET A 1 -47.05 -36.89 2.31
N LYS A 2 -47.52 -35.66 2.53
CA LYS A 2 -46.83 -34.44 2.07
C LYS A 2 -45.56 -34.23 2.92
N ARG A 3 -44.37 -34.34 2.31
CA ARG A 3 -43.11 -33.90 2.92
C ARG A 3 -43.24 -32.41 3.27
N ARG A 4 -43.35 -32.09 4.56
CA ARG A 4 -43.13 -30.72 5.06
C ARG A 4 -41.71 -30.34 4.68
N VAL A 5 -41.55 -29.47 3.70
CA VAL A 5 -40.30 -28.74 3.48
C VAL A 5 -40.13 -27.88 4.75
N LYS A 6 -39.24 -28.30 5.67
CA LYS A 6 -38.75 -27.44 6.75
C LYS A 6 -38.17 -26.21 6.06
N THR A 7 -38.87 -25.08 6.09
CA THR A 7 -38.27 -23.79 5.78
C THR A 7 -37.13 -23.60 6.78
N GLU A 8 -35.88 -23.64 6.30
CA GLU A 8 -34.68 -23.33 7.10
C GLU A 8 -34.94 -22.04 7.88
N LYS A 9 -34.96 -22.11 9.21
CA LYS A 9 -34.98 -20.94 10.09
C LYS A 9 -33.69 -20.17 9.77
N GLN A 10 -33.82 -19.03 9.10
CA GLN A 10 -32.67 -18.31 8.56
C GLN A 10 -31.84 -17.68 9.69
N SER A 11 -30.52 -17.89 9.65
CA SER A 11 -29.60 -17.53 10.73
C SER A 11 -29.60 -16.02 11.06
N ARG A 12 -29.61 -15.69 12.36
CA ARG A 12 -29.53 -14.32 12.89
C ARG A 12 -28.17 -13.70 12.59
N SER A 13 -27.09 -14.48 12.50
CA SER A 13 -25.78 -14.01 12.03
C SER A 13 -25.78 -13.42 10.62
N SER A 14 -26.58 -13.98 9.71
CA SER A 14 -26.76 -13.41 8.36
C SER A 14 -27.39 -12.02 8.42
N LYS A 15 -28.44 -11.84 9.22
CA LYS A 15 -29.15 -10.56 9.36
C LYS A 15 -28.24 -9.49 9.98
N VAL A 16 -27.50 -9.85 11.02
CA VAL A 16 -26.50 -8.98 11.66
C VAL A 16 -25.39 -8.61 10.67
N GLY A 17 -24.88 -9.58 9.92
CA GLY A 17 -23.91 -9.33 8.84
C GLY A 17 -24.45 -8.33 7.82
N PHE A 18 -25.69 -8.49 7.34
CA PHE A 18 -26.30 -7.56 6.39
C PHE A 18 -26.50 -6.15 6.96
N LEU A 19 -26.86 -6.01 8.24
CA LEU A 19 -26.94 -4.72 8.93
C LEU A 19 -25.57 -4.03 9.00
N LEU A 20 -24.51 -4.77 9.33
CA LEU A 20 -23.16 -4.21 9.36
C LEU A 20 -22.70 -3.80 7.96
N ALA A 21 -22.96 -4.63 6.94
CA ALA A 21 -22.65 -4.32 5.55
C ALA A 21 -23.37 -3.05 5.08
N SER A 22 -24.69 -2.97 5.23
CA SER A 22 -25.46 -1.79 4.80
C SER A 22 -25.08 -0.52 5.56
N SER A 23 -24.76 -0.63 6.87
CA SER A 23 -24.26 0.51 7.66
C SER A 23 -22.85 0.99 7.29
N SER A 24 -22.08 0.17 6.56
CA SER A 24 -20.74 0.52 6.08
C SER A 24 -20.76 1.19 4.71
N ALA A 25 -21.81 0.96 3.91
CA ALA A 25 -21.94 1.48 2.55
C ALA A 25 -21.93 3.03 2.48
N PRO A 26 -22.75 3.80 3.21
CA PRO A 26 -22.68 5.27 3.13
C PRO A 26 -21.34 5.80 3.64
N ARG A 27 -20.70 5.11 4.58
CA ARG A 27 -19.40 5.49 5.17
C ARG A 27 -18.22 5.29 4.22
N SER A 28 -18.35 4.43 3.20
CA SER A 28 -17.29 4.22 2.20
C SER A 28 -17.07 5.45 1.30
N PHE A 29 -18.03 6.37 1.26
CA PHE A 29 -18.02 7.59 0.45
C PHE A 29 -17.30 8.77 1.11
N GLN A 30 -16.80 8.62 2.34
CA GLN A 30 -15.91 9.64 2.93
C GLN A 30 -14.70 9.90 2.01
N PRO A 31 -14.16 11.13 1.95
CA PRO A 31 -12.97 11.42 1.18
C PRO A 31 -11.78 10.57 1.65
N SER A 32 -10.84 10.34 0.73
CA SER A 32 -9.63 9.53 0.98
C SER A 32 -8.38 10.24 0.42
N LEU A 33 -7.23 9.57 0.42
CA LEU A 33 -5.95 10.18 0.06
C LEU A 33 -5.88 10.58 -1.42
N MET A 34 -6.54 9.82 -2.30
CA MET A 34 -6.55 10.03 -3.74
C MET A 34 -7.97 10.22 -4.28
N GLU A 35 -8.07 10.85 -5.45
CA GLU A 35 -9.32 10.90 -6.20
C GLU A 35 -9.74 9.50 -6.67
N ARG A 36 -11.05 9.27 -6.75
CA ARG A 36 -11.63 7.99 -7.18
C ARG A 36 -12.70 8.23 -8.23
N ASP A 37 -12.72 7.38 -9.24
CA ASP A 37 -13.84 7.31 -10.16
C ASP A 37 -14.98 6.45 -9.55
N SER A 38 -16.09 6.36 -10.27
CA SER A 38 -17.26 5.59 -9.81
C SER A 38 -17.01 4.07 -9.73
N ILE A 39 -16.05 3.55 -10.50
CA ILE A 39 -15.72 2.12 -10.49
C ILE A 39 -14.91 1.82 -9.23
N ASP A 40 -13.87 2.61 -8.98
CA ASP A 40 -13.03 2.49 -7.79
C ASP A 40 -13.85 2.67 -6.51
N GLN A 41 -14.75 3.66 -6.48
CA GLN A 41 -15.66 3.83 -5.36
C GLN A 41 -16.60 2.63 -5.18
N GLY A 42 -17.09 2.05 -6.26
CA GLY A 42 -17.89 0.82 -6.23
C GLY A 42 -17.13 -0.36 -5.64
N VAL A 43 -15.87 -0.55 -6.02
CA VAL A 43 -14.99 -1.58 -5.46
C VAL A 43 -14.74 -1.35 -3.97
N VAL A 44 -14.41 -0.11 -3.56
CA VAL A 44 -14.24 0.24 -2.14
C VAL A 44 -15.50 -0.11 -1.34
N THR A 45 -16.67 0.26 -1.86
CA THR A 45 -17.96 0.02 -1.21
C THR A 45 -18.23 -1.47 -1.07
N GLY A 46 -18.09 -2.24 -2.16
CA GLY A 46 -18.35 -3.68 -2.17
C GLY A 46 -17.42 -4.46 -1.25
N LEU A 47 -16.10 -4.17 -1.27
CA LEU A 47 -15.13 -4.82 -0.38
C LEU A 47 -15.36 -4.47 1.10
N THR A 48 -15.64 -3.18 1.40
CA THR A 48 -15.95 -2.74 2.77
C THR A 48 -17.20 -3.43 3.31
N MET A 49 -18.24 -3.53 2.48
CA MET A 49 -19.48 -4.24 2.81
C MET A 49 -19.23 -5.73 3.07
N ALA A 50 -18.47 -6.39 2.20
CA ALA A 50 -18.20 -7.82 2.32
C ALA A 50 -17.40 -8.18 3.58
N ILE A 51 -16.35 -7.40 3.90
CA ILE A 51 -15.59 -7.61 5.14
C ILE A 51 -16.45 -7.28 6.37
N SER A 52 -17.25 -6.21 6.31
CA SER A 52 -18.17 -5.86 7.42
C SER A 52 -19.24 -6.93 7.65
N TYR A 53 -19.77 -7.52 6.57
CA TYR A 53 -20.68 -8.67 6.63
C TYR A 53 -20.01 -9.85 7.34
N ALA A 54 -18.81 -10.23 6.87
CA ALA A 54 -18.09 -11.36 7.42
C ALA A 54 -17.83 -11.16 8.92
N LEU A 55 -17.21 -10.04 9.32
CA LEU A 55 -16.94 -9.71 10.73
C LEU A 55 -18.22 -9.76 11.57
N GLY A 56 -19.33 -9.23 11.05
CA GLY A 56 -20.61 -9.25 11.73
C GLY A 56 -21.16 -10.66 11.94
N ALA A 57 -21.15 -11.48 10.89
CA ALA A 57 -21.62 -12.85 10.94
C ALA A 57 -20.78 -13.71 11.90
N ILE A 58 -19.44 -13.71 11.79
CA ILE A 58 -18.56 -14.54 12.64
C ILE A 58 -18.77 -14.20 14.11
N THR A 59 -18.81 -12.91 14.44
CA THR A 59 -18.94 -12.47 15.83
C THR A 59 -20.32 -12.85 16.37
N GLN A 60 -21.37 -12.72 15.56
CA GLN A 60 -22.72 -13.10 15.95
C GLN A 60 -22.87 -14.63 16.12
N ASP A 61 -22.26 -15.45 15.25
CA ASP A 61 -22.23 -16.90 15.43
C ASP A 61 -21.53 -17.28 16.73
N GLY A 62 -20.46 -16.57 17.10
CA GLY A 62 -19.78 -16.75 18.39
C GLY A 62 -20.69 -16.43 19.58
N LEU A 63 -21.52 -15.39 19.49
CA LEU A 63 -22.52 -15.06 20.52
C LEU A 63 -23.62 -16.12 20.59
N GLU A 64 -24.06 -16.65 19.46
CA GLU A 64 -25.07 -17.72 19.39
C GLU A 64 -24.54 -19.03 19.99
N MET A 65 -23.29 -19.39 19.71
CA MET A 65 -22.64 -20.55 20.32
C MET A 65 -22.62 -20.47 21.86
N ILE A 66 -22.31 -19.28 22.41
CA ILE A 66 -22.35 -19.05 23.86
C ILE A 66 -23.79 -19.08 24.38
N ALA A 67 -24.75 -18.51 23.64
CA ALA A 67 -26.16 -18.52 24.01
C ALA A 67 -26.70 -19.94 24.14
N ASP A 68 -26.38 -20.79 23.18
CA ASP A 68 -26.83 -22.18 23.14
C ASP A 68 -26.24 -22.98 24.30
N GLN A 69 -24.94 -22.82 24.59
CA GLN A 69 -24.30 -23.41 25.77
C GLN A 69 -25.00 -23.01 27.07
N LEU A 70 -25.21 -21.71 27.30
CA LEU A 70 -25.88 -21.21 28.51
C LEU A 70 -27.36 -21.60 28.60
N SER A 71 -28.00 -21.84 27.45
CA SER A 71 -29.42 -22.24 27.41
C SER A 71 -29.63 -23.71 27.76
N ASN A 72 -28.61 -24.56 27.50
CA ASN A 72 -28.62 -26.02 27.68
C ASN A 72 -28.10 -26.49 29.05
N ASP A 73 -27.42 -25.64 29.82
CA ASP A 73 -27.01 -25.96 31.20
C ASP A 73 -28.25 -26.08 32.11
N GLY A 74 -28.76 -27.30 32.25
CA GLY A 74 -29.83 -27.65 33.20
C GLY A 74 -30.84 -28.72 32.77
N GLU A 75 -30.84 -29.19 31.52
CA GLU A 75 -31.75 -30.25 31.05
C GLU A 75 -30.96 -31.46 30.53
N SER A 76 -31.31 -32.64 31.03
CA SER A 76 -30.74 -33.93 30.59
C SER A 76 -30.83 -34.09 29.08
N SER A 77 -29.82 -34.78 28.52
CA SER A 77 -29.42 -34.91 27.11
C SER A 77 -30.46 -35.36 26.05
N ASP A 78 -31.77 -35.36 26.34
CA ASP A 78 -32.81 -35.90 25.46
C ASP A 78 -33.89 -34.88 25.00
N HIS A 79 -33.77 -33.60 25.35
CA HIS A 79 -34.70 -32.56 24.87
C HIS A 79 -34.04 -31.52 23.95
N GLU A 80 -34.61 -31.32 22.76
CA GLU A 80 -34.23 -30.25 21.82
C GLU A 80 -34.28 -28.88 22.54
N ALA A 81 -33.18 -28.11 22.45
CA ALA A 81 -33.03 -26.80 23.07
C ALA A 81 -34.28 -25.91 22.88
N ASN A 82 -34.81 -25.33 23.96
CA ASN A 82 -35.99 -24.46 23.91
C ASN A 82 -35.67 -23.18 23.09
N PRO A 83 -36.26 -23.01 21.89
CA PRO A 83 -35.88 -21.93 20.98
C PRO A 83 -36.21 -20.53 21.53
N ASP A 84 -37.26 -20.39 22.35
CA ASP A 84 -37.63 -19.11 22.95
C ASP A 84 -36.66 -18.69 24.08
N LYS A 85 -36.05 -19.67 24.76
CA LYS A 85 -35.03 -19.44 25.80
C LYS A 85 -33.71 -19.02 25.16
N SER A 86 -33.25 -19.71 24.11
CA SER A 86 -32.03 -19.34 23.37
C SER A 86 -32.17 -17.94 22.72
N ASP A 87 -33.33 -17.61 22.13
CA ASP A 87 -33.57 -16.29 21.53
C ASP A 87 -33.47 -15.14 22.57
N ARG A 88 -33.97 -15.36 23.80
CA ARG A 88 -33.86 -14.40 24.93
C ARG A 88 -32.43 -14.27 25.44
N VAL A 89 -31.71 -15.38 25.63
CA VAL A 89 -30.30 -15.38 26.05
C VAL A 89 -29.44 -14.68 25.00
N SER A 90 -29.68 -14.94 23.72
CA SER A 90 -28.96 -14.30 22.62
C SER A 90 -29.22 -12.78 22.56
N LEU A 91 -30.43 -12.31 22.88
CA LEU A 91 -30.71 -10.88 23.02
C LEU A 91 -29.98 -10.24 24.22
N LEU A 92 -29.94 -10.92 25.37
CA LEU A 92 -29.18 -10.47 26.55
C LEU A 92 -27.67 -10.42 26.27
N LEU A 93 -27.14 -11.42 25.57
CA LEU A 93 -25.75 -11.43 25.13
C LEU A 93 -25.46 -10.31 24.13
N SER A 94 -26.39 -10.03 23.21
CA SER A 94 -26.27 -8.89 22.28
C SER A 94 -26.24 -7.54 23.03
N ALA A 95 -27.08 -7.36 24.04
CA ALA A 95 -27.05 -6.15 24.87
C ALA A 95 -25.76 -6.06 25.71
N SER A 96 -25.31 -7.18 26.28
CA SER A 96 -24.06 -7.26 27.04
C SER A 96 -22.84 -6.98 26.18
N ALA A 97 -22.84 -7.46 24.93
CA ALA A 97 -21.80 -7.20 23.93
C ALA A 97 -21.62 -5.70 23.65
N ILE A 98 -22.69 -4.90 23.71
CA ILE A 98 -22.60 -3.43 23.62
C ILE A 98 -21.80 -2.89 24.82
N GLY A 99 -22.16 -3.25 26.05
CA GLY A 99 -21.49 -2.79 27.26
C GLY A 99 -20.02 -3.20 27.33
N VAL A 100 -19.73 -4.49 27.11
CA VAL A 100 -18.36 -5.02 27.07
C VAL A 100 -17.55 -4.38 25.96
N GLY A 101 -18.15 -4.22 24.77
CA GLY A 101 -17.48 -3.59 23.63
C GLY A 101 -17.13 -2.12 23.88
N LEU A 102 -18.02 -1.35 24.53
CA LEU A 102 -17.76 0.04 24.92
C LEU A 102 -16.73 0.14 26.04
N ALA A 103 -16.76 -0.77 27.03
CA ALA A 103 -15.77 -0.84 28.09
C ALA A 103 -14.36 -1.13 27.52
N ALA A 104 -14.24 -2.07 26.58
CA ALA A 104 -12.99 -2.34 25.88
C ALA A 104 -12.47 -1.11 25.13
N GLN A 105 -13.35 -0.37 24.44
CA GLN A 105 -12.96 0.87 23.76
C GLN A 105 -12.43 1.94 24.74
N TYR A 106 -13.04 2.04 25.92
CA TYR A 106 -12.64 2.99 26.96
C TYR A 106 -11.32 2.60 27.65
N LEU A 107 -11.17 1.34 28.04
CA LEU A 107 -10.00 0.84 28.77
C LEU A 107 -8.77 0.76 27.87
N PHE A 108 -8.95 0.41 26.59
CA PHE A 108 -7.87 0.28 25.62
C PHE A 108 -7.83 1.47 24.65
N ARG A 109 -8.10 2.68 25.15
CA ARG A 109 -7.97 3.93 24.38
C ARG A 109 -6.60 4.04 23.71
N GLN A 110 -6.61 4.59 22.50
CA GLN A 110 -5.42 4.64 21.65
C GLN A 110 -4.29 5.47 22.25
N LYS A 111 -3.09 4.89 22.26
CA LYS A 111 -1.83 5.56 22.63
C LYS A 111 -0.81 5.48 21.50
N LYS A 112 0.03 6.50 21.37
CA LYS A 112 1.12 6.52 20.40
C LYS A 112 2.12 5.41 20.72
N GLY A 113 2.47 4.61 19.71
CA GLY A 113 3.43 3.50 19.86
C GLY A 113 2.92 2.30 20.66
N GLU A 114 1.61 2.17 20.89
CA GLU A 114 1.03 1.04 21.62
C GLU A 114 1.28 -0.33 20.93
N PRO A 115 1.34 -1.44 21.70
CA PRO A 115 1.39 -2.77 21.13
C PRO A 115 0.17 -3.08 20.26
N ILE A 116 0.37 -3.84 19.18
CA ILE A 116 -0.72 -4.18 18.26
C ILE A 116 -1.86 -4.93 18.95
N ALA A 117 -1.55 -5.73 19.98
CA ALA A 117 -2.55 -6.46 20.77
C ALA A 117 -3.57 -5.51 21.42
N VAL A 118 -3.13 -4.36 21.94
CA VAL A 118 -4.00 -3.34 22.55
C VAL A 118 -4.95 -2.75 21.50
N ALA A 119 -4.43 -2.42 20.32
CA ALA A 119 -5.23 -1.92 19.20
C ALA A 119 -6.25 -2.98 18.70
N THR A 120 -5.83 -4.25 18.65
CA THR A 120 -6.70 -5.37 18.31
C THR A 120 -7.84 -5.53 19.33
N THR A 121 -7.56 -5.45 20.63
CA THR A 121 -8.59 -5.52 21.68
C THR A 121 -9.59 -4.37 21.56
N ARG A 122 -9.11 -3.12 21.36
CA ARG A 122 -9.98 -1.96 21.13
C ARG A 122 -10.88 -2.15 19.90
N THR A 123 -10.30 -2.59 18.78
CA THR A 123 -11.04 -2.83 17.54
C THR A 123 -12.03 -3.98 17.67
N GLY A 124 -11.66 -5.04 18.36
CA GLY A 124 -12.56 -6.12 18.75
C GLY A 124 -13.76 -5.60 19.54
N GLY A 125 -13.52 -4.69 20.51
CA GLY A 125 -14.58 -4.00 21.25
C GLY A 125 -15.51 -3.15 20.37
N HIS A 126 -14.97 -2.44 19.37
CA HIS A 126 -15.78 -1.72 18.38
C HIS A 126 -16.66 -2.67 17.54
N ILE A 127 -16.11 -3.79 17.08
CA ILE A 127 -16.85 -4.79 16.31
C ILE A 127 -17.95 -5.42 17.17
N LEU A 128 -17.61 -5.84 18.38
CA LEU A 128 -18.53 -6.47 19.33
C LEU A 128 -19.71 -5.55 19.68
N ALA A 129 -19.46 -4.27 19.95
CA ALA A 129 -20.53 -3.31 20.23
C ALA A 129 -21.46 -3.10 19.02
N ARG A 130 -20.92 -3.04 17.80
CA ARG A 130 -21.71 -2.92 16.56
C ARG A 130 -22.54 -4.18 16.30
N VAL A 131 -21.98 -5.35 16.55
CA VAL A 131 -22.66 -6.65 16.43
C VAL A 131 -23.79 -6.76 17.45
N GLY A 132 -23.53 -6.40 18.71
CA GLY A 132 -24.56 -6.35 19.74
C GLY A 132 -25.72 -5.43 19.38
N LEU A 133 -25.43 -4.20 18.91
CA LEU A 133 -26.45 -3.27 18.44
C LEU A 133 -27.24 -3.83 17.25
N ALA A 134 -26.55 -4.41 16.26
CA ALA A 134 -27.21 -5.03 15.11
C ALA A 134 -28.06 -6.24 15.51
N GLY A 135 -27.63 -7.02 16.50
CA GLY A 135 -28.39 -8.13 17.07
C GLY A 135 -29.69 -7.67 17.74
N VAL A 136 -29.66 -6.55 18.46
CA VAL A 136 -30.86 -5.91 19.04
C VAL A 136 -31.78 -5.37 17.96
N VAL A 137 -31.24 -4.65 16.97
CA VAL A 137 -32.01 -4.08 15.85
C VAL A 137 -32.66 -5.19 15.01
N SER A 138 -31.94 -6.27 14.72
CA SER A 138 -32.48 -7.42 13.99
C SER A 138 -33.68 -8.02 14.72
N GLN A 139 -33.60 -8.19 16.05
CA GLN A 139 -34.70 -8.69 16.85
C GLN A 139 -35.91 -7.75 16.84
N ALA A 140 -35.68 -6.44 16.89
CA ALA A 140 -36.74 -5.45 16.80
C ALA A 140 -37.45 -5.51 15.42
N LEU A 141 -36.68 -5.61 14.34
CA LEU A 141 -37.23 -5.77 12.98
C LEU A 141 -38.04 -7.07 12.83
N GLU A 142 -37.59 -8.17 13.45
CA GLU A 142 -38.33 -9.43 13.47
C GLU A 142 -39.66 -9.29 14.21
N THR A 143 -39.66 -8.62 15.36
CA THR A 143 -40.88 -8.37 16.15
C THR A 143 -41.87 -7.51 15.37
N VAL A 144 -41.39 -6.48 14.67
CA VAL A 144 -42.23 -5.66 13.78
C VAL A 144 -42.78 -6.49 12.63
N ALA A 145 -41.94 -7.28 11.96
CA ALA A 145 -42.36 -8.13 10.86
C ALA A 145 -43.39 -9.19 11.28
N GLN A 146 -43.25 -9.78 12.48
CA GLN A 146 -44.24 -10.72 13.04
C GLN A 146 -45.61 -10.06 13.19
N LYS A 147 -45.65 -8.85 13.77
CA LYS A 147 -46.89 -8.08 13.94
C LYS A 147 -47.54 -7.74 12.60
N VAL A 148 -46.75 -7.37 11.60
CA VAL A 148 -47.24 -6.97 10.27
C VAL A 148 -47.66 -8.18 9.41
N ALA A 149 -46.93 -9.29 9.50
CA ALA A 149 -47.14 -10.46 8.65
C ALA A 149 -48.35 -11.34 9.07
N LYS A 150 -48.98 -11.05 10.22
CA LYS A 150 -50.14 -11.78 10.76
C LYS A 150 -49.95 -13.32 10.72
N GLY A 151 -48.76 -13.80 11.08
CA GLY A 151 -48.45 -15.25 11.16
C GLY A 151 -48.06 -15.94 9.84
N LYS A 152 -47.89 -15.23 8.73
CA LYS A 152 -47.35 -15.81 7.49
C LYS A 152 -45.81 -15.82 7.48
N ASN A 153 -45.18 -16.94 7.82
CA ASN A 153 -43.72 -17.11 7.94
C ASN A 153 -42.92 -16.60 6.73
N ARG A 154 -43.38 -16.88 5.50
CA ARG A 154 -42.70 -16.42 4.27
C ARG A 154 -42.70 -14.89 4.15
N ARG A 155 -43.86 -14.28 4.41
CA ARG A 155 -44.05 -12.81 4.35
C ARG A 155 -43.26 -12.11 5.44
N GLN A 156 -43.15 -12.73 6.62
CA GLN A 156 -42.32 -12.22 7.71
C GLN A 156 -40.84 -12.17 7.33
N SER A 157 -40.30 -13.24 6.74
CA SER A 157 -38.90 -13.28 6.30
C SER A 157 -38.63 -12.23 5.22
N GLU A 158 -39.50 -12.13 4.21
CA GLU A 158 -39.37 -11.13 3.14
C GLU A 158 -39.38 -9.69 3.69
N LEU A 159 -40.22 -9.41 4.69
CA LEU A 159 -40.29 -8.10 5.35
C LEU A 159 -39.02 -7.78 6.15
N VAL A 160 -38.45 -8.74 6.87
CA VAL A 160 -37.22 -8.48 7.65
C VAL A 160 -36.06 -8.09 6.74
N TYR A 161 -35.83 -8.81 5.63
CA TYR A 161 -34.74 -8.48 4.72
C TYR A 161 -34.96 -7.20 3.93
N SER A 162 -36.20 -6.85 3.59
CA SER A 162 -36.50 -5.57 2.95
C SER A 162 -36.23 -4.38 3.89
N MET A 163 -36.35 -4.57 5.21
CA MET A 163 -36.08 -3.55 6.21
C MET A 163 -34.62 -3.47 6.67
N ILE A 164 -33.84 -4.57 6.60
CA ILE A 164 -32.45 -4.62 7.08
C ILE A 164 -31.55 -3.59 6.38
N VAL A 165 -31.58 -3.54 5.05
CA VAL A 165 -30.68 -2.65 4.30
C VAL A 165 -30.99 -1.16 4.59
N PRO A 166 -32.25 -0.69 4.48
CA PRO A 166 -32.60 0.68 4.85
C PRO A 166 -32.27 1.02 6.30
N SER A 167 -32.47 0.08 7.24
CA SER A 167 -32.20 0.30 8.66
C SER A 167 -30.71 0.53 8.92
N GLY A 168 -29.83 -0.29 8.35
CA GLY A 168 -28.38 -0.11 8.54
C GLY A 168 -27.88 1.20 7.93
N VAL A 169 -28.38 1.60 6.76
CA VAL A 169 -28.07 2.91 6.16
C VAL A 169 -28.53 4.05 7.06
N LEU A 170 -29.78 4.00 7.55
CA LEU A 170 -30.33 5.02 8.43
C LEU A 170 -29.53 5.16 9.72
N ILE A 171 -29.21 4.03 10.37
CA ILE A 171 -28.36 3.99 11.57
C ILE A 171 -27.02 4.65 11.29
N ALA A 172 -26.39 4.37 10.14
CA ALA A 172 -25.11 4.97 9.80
C ALA A 172 -25.19 6.49 9.66
N VAL A 173 -26.18 6.98 8.89
CA VAL A 173 -26.38 8.42 8.67
C VAL A 173 -26.68 9.16 9.97
N LEU A 174 -27.58 8.62 10.81
CA LEU A 174 -27.92 9.21 12.09
C LEU A 174 -26.73 9.22 13.04
N MET A 175 -26.02 8.10 13.19
CA MET A 175 -24.85 8.02 14.06
C MET A 175 -23.75 8.98 13.63
N ASP A 176 -23.49 9.11 12.33
CA ASP A 176 -22.45 10.00 11.85
C ASP A 176 -22.84 11.47 12.02
N ARG A 177 -24.12 11.83 11.81
CA ARG A 177 -24.64 13.18 12.09
C ARG A 177 -24.64 13.52 13.59
N LEU A 178 -24.85 12.54 14.46
CA LEU A 178 -24.85 12.76 15.91
C LEU A 178 -23.42 12.87 16.47
N LEU A 179 -22.50 12.01 16.02
CA LEU A 179 -21.16 11.90 16.60
C LEU A 179 -20.09 12.74 15.89
N TYR A 180 -20.30 13.04 14.60
CA TYR A 180 -19.27 13.62 13.74
C TYR A 180 -19.79 14.78 12.88
N ARG A 181 -20.85 15.47 13.33
CA ARG A 181 -21.50 16.58 12.59
C ARG A 181 -20.50 17.56 12.00
N ASP A 182 -19.55 18.01 12.82
CA ASP A 182 -18.57 19.05 12.45
C ASP A 182 -17.43 18.53 11.57
N LYS A 183 -17.40 17.21 11.30
CA LYS A 183 -16.38 16.55 10.48
C LYS A 183 -16.93 16.05 9.13
N ILE A 184 -18.24 16.13 8.89
CA ILE A 184 -18.82 15.70 7.62
C ILE A 184 -18.53 16.75 6.55
N VAL A 185 -17.82 16.35 5.49
CA VAL A 185 -17.54 17.19 4.32
C VAL A 185 -18.37 16.67 3.15
N ASP A 186 -19.44 17.38 2.81
CA ASP A 186 -20.38 16.95 1.75
C ASP A 186 -19.81 17.16 0.33
N ASN A 187 -18.96 18.18 0.13
CA ASN A 187 -18.43 18.59 -1.17
C ASN A 187 -16.89 18.60 -1.20
N ASP A 188 -16.27 17.45 -1.00
CA ASP A 188 -14.83 17.31 -1.18
C ASP A 188 -14.48 17.25 -2.69
N PRO A 189 -13.56 18.08 -3.20
CA PRO A 189 -13.20 18.09 -4.62
C PRO A 189 -12.75 16.72 -5.14
N ARG A 190 -12.16 15.87 -4.27
CA ARG A 190 -11.70 14.52 -4.62
C ARG A 190 -12.83 13.53 -4.92
N ASN A 191 -14.06 13.86 -4.53
CA ASN A 191 -15.24 13.02 -4.73
C ASN A 191 -16.15 13.51 -5.88
N THR A 192 -15.77 14.56 -6.61
CA THR A 192 -16.58 15.18 -7.67
C THR A 192 -16.85 14.24 -8.85
N ASN A 193 -15.94 13.30 -9.12
CA ASN A 193 -16.05 12.32 -10.22
C ASN A 193 -16.85 11.06 -9.86
N ILE A 194 -17.49 11.04 -8.68
CA ILE A 194 -18.22 9.88 -8.17
C ILE A 194 -19.72 10.01 -8.47
N ASN A 195 -20.21 9.21 -9.42
CA ASN A 195 -21.63 8.95 -9.52
C ASN A 195 -22.04 7.94 -8.44
N LYS A 196 -22.73 8.43 -7.40
CA LYS A 196 -23.12 7.63 -6.23
C LYS A 196 -23.95 6.41 -6.62
N LEU A 197 -24.91 6.55 -7.53
CA LEU A 197 -25.79 5.46 -7.96
C LEU A 197 -25.03 4.36 -8.71
N LYS A 198 -24.19 4.74 -9.66
CA LYS A 198 -23.30 3.81 -10.39
C LYS A 198 -22.39 3.06 -9.43
N SER A 199 -21.80 3.77 -8.47
CA SER A 199 -20.90 3.19 -7.47
C SER A 199 -21.61 2.18 -6.57
N VAL A 200 -22.83 2.48 -6.11
CA VAL A 200 -23.67 1.55 -5.35
C VAL A 200 -24.00 0.30 -6.18
N GLY A 201 -24.36 0.46 -7.46
CA GLY A 201 -24.62 -0.66 -8.37
C GLY A 201 -23.40 -1.58 -8.55
N ILE A 202 -22.21 -1.00 -8.75
CA ILE A 202 -20.95 -1.76 -8.85
C ILE A 202 -20.63 -2.46 -7.51
N GLY A 203 -20.79 -1.77 -6.38
CA GLY A 203 -20.59 -2.34 -5.06
C GLY A 203 -21.49 -3.55 -4.80
N ALA A 204 -22.77 -3.47 -5.19
CA ALA A 204 -23.69 -4.60 -5.13
C ALA A 204 -23.22 -5.77 -6.02
N GLY A 205 -22.70 -5.49 -7.21
CA GLY A 205 -22.10 -6.50 -8.10
C GLY A 205 -20.88 -7.20 -7.46
N VAL A 206 -19.98 -6.45 -6.83
CA VAL A 206 -18.81 -7.01 -6.11
C VAL A 206 -19.27 -7.92 -4.97
N VAL A 207 -20.25 -7.49 -4.17
CA VAL A 207 -20.83 -8.32 -3.10
C VAL A 207 -21.47 -9.58 -3.66
N ALA A 208 -22.19 -9.50 -4.79
CA ALA A 208 -22.79 -10.66 -5.44
C ALA A 208 -21.74 -11.68 -5.92
N VAL A 209 -20.64 -11.22 -6.51
CA VAL A 209 -19.52 -12.08 -6.93
C VAL A 209 -18.89 -12.79 -5.72
N LEU A 210 -18.58 -12.04 -4.66
CA LEU A 210 -18.00 -12.61 -3.43
C LEU A 210 -18.97 -13.57 -2.73
N GLY A 211 -20.26 -13.25 -2.74
CA GLY A 211 -21.33 -14.14 -2.23
C GLY A 211 -21.45 -15.42 -3.04
N GLY A 212 -21.34 -15.35 -4.37
CA GLY A 212 -21.30 -16.52 -5.25
C GLY A 212 -20.10 -17.43 -4.99
N LEU A 213 -18.91 -16.84 -4.79
CA LEU A 213 -17.71 -17.59 -4.40
C LEU A 213 -17.88 -18.27 -3.03
N SER A 214 -18.50 -17.58 -2.07
CA SER A 214 -18.81 -18.14 -0.74
C SER A 214 -19.87 -19.25 -0.81
N PHE A 215 -20.80 -19.19 -1.77
CA PHE A 215 -21.78 -20.25 -2.00
C PHE A 215 -21.14 -21.51 -2.59
N LEU A 216 -20.18 -21.35 -3.51
CA LEU A 216 -19.36 -22.46 -4.03
C LEU A 216 -18.58 -23.12 -2.89
N GLU A 217 -17.91 -22.31 -2.06
CA GLU A 217 -17.21 -22.78 -0.86
C GLU A 217 -18.14 -23.56 0.08
N ARG A 218 -19.32 -23.01 0.43
CA ARG A 218 -20.31 -23.68 1.28
C ARG A 218 -20.80 -24.99 0.67
N SER A 219 -20.89 -25.08 -0.65
CA SER A 219 -21.27 -26.32 -1.34
C SER A 219 -20.17 -27.39 -1.26
N THR A 220 -18.91 -26.98 -1.38
CA THR A 220 -17.75 -27.85 -1.16
C THR A 220 -17.65 -28.27 0.31
N ALA A 221 -17.84 -27.32 1.24
CA ALA A 221 -17.86 -27.57 2.67
C ALA A 221 -18.98 -28.55 3.04
N ARG A 222 -20.20 -28.40 2.50
CA ARG A 222 -21.31 -29.36 2.68
C ARG A 222 -20.99 -30.76 2.16
N THR A 223 -20.17 -30.87 1.13
CA THR A 223 -19.70 -32.17 0.61
C THR A 223 -18.73 -32.83 1.59
N ILE A 224 -17.82 -32.03 2.17
CA ILE A 224 -16.94 -32.45 3.27
C ILE A 224 -17.78 -32.77 4.53
N THR A 225 -18.83 -32.01 4.83
CA THR A 225 -19.77 -32.25 5.95
C THR A 225 -20.43 -33.61 5.84
N LYS A 226 -20.94 -34.02 4.67
CA LYS A 226 -21.48 -35.38 4.47
C LYS A 226 -20.44 -36.47 4.76
N THR A 227 -19.16 -36.16 4.62
CA THR A 227 -18.05 -37.07 4.95
C THR A 227 -17.73 -37.01 6.44
N VAL A 228 -17.67 -35.83 7.05
CA VAL A 228 -17.42 -35.65 8.49
C VAL A 228 -18.57 -36.19 9.34
N ASP A 229 -19.83 -35.94 8.99
CA ASP A 229 -21.02 -36.48 9.66
C ASP A 229 -21.02 -38.02 9.66
N LYS A 230 -20.38 -38.63 8.66
CA LYS A 230 -20.23 -40.07 8.53
C LYS A 230 -19.14 -40.64 9.45
N TYR A 231 -18.11 -39.87 9.80
CA TYR A 231 -16.92 -40.36 10.51
C TYR A 231 -16.64 -39.71 11.88
N ALA A 232 -17.24 -38.56 12.20
CA ALA A 232 -17.04 -37.83 13.46
C ALA A 232 -18.29 -36.99 13.87
N PRO A 233 -19.42 -37.63 14.23
CA PRO A 233 -20.69 -36.98 14.51
C PRO A 233 -20.73 -36.08 15.76
N SER A 234 -19.75 -36.19 16.67
CA SER A 234 -19.67 -35.37 17.89
C SER A 234 -19.36 -33.90 17.62
N LEU A 235 -19.00 -33.52 16.39
CA LEU A 235 -18.62 -32.15 16.04
C LEU A 235 -19.78 -31.34 15.42
N ASN A 236 -20.97 -31.90 15.22
CA ASN A 236 -22.04 -31.40 14.33
C ASN A 236 -22.53 -29.95 14.58
N ASN A 237 -22.31 -29.38 15.78
CA ASN A 237 -22.75 -28.01 16.13
C ASN A 237 -21.63 -26.96 16.24
N SER A 238 -20.35 -27.32 16.01
CA SER A 238 -19.20 -26.41 16.24
C SER A 238 -18.59 -25.80 14.95
N TRP A 239 -19.14 -26.07 13.77
CA TRP A 239 -18.49 -25.75 12.48
C TRP A 239 -18.90 -24.44 11.83
N LEU A 240 -20.02 -23.83 12.21
CA LEU A 240 -20.49 -22.57 11.63
C LEU A 240 -19.42 -21.44 11.74
N PRO A 241 -18.80 -21.22 12.93
CA PRO A 241 -17.69 -20.28 13.05
C PRO A 241 -16.49 -20.65 12.18
N ILE A 242 -16.17 -21.93 12.03
CA ILE A 242 -15.06 -22.43 11.21
C ILE A 242 -15.30 -22.11 9.73
N GLY A 243 -16.52 -22.34 9.23
CA GLY A 243 -16.90 -22.00 7.85
C GLY A 243 -16.83 -20.49 7.58
N HIS A 244 -17.24 -19.67 8.54
CA HIS A 244 -17.11 -18.22 8.43
C HIS A 244 -15.64 -17.75 8.47
N LEU A 245 -14.79 -18.37 9.29
CA LEU A 245 -13.35 -18.12 9.34
C LEU A 245 -12.65 -18.55 8.05
N ALA A 246 -13.02 -19.70 7.49
CA ALA A 246 -12.53 -20.18 6.20
C ALA A 246 -12.91 -19.20 5.07
N SER A 247 -14.16 -18.75 5.05
CA SER A 247 -14.66 -17.78 4.07
C SER A 247 -13.98 -16.42 4.19
N LEU A 248 -13.75 -15.94 5.42
CA LEU A 248 -12.96 -14.73 5.68
C LEU A 248 -11.50 -14.91 5.24
N GLY A 249 -10.92 -16.08 5.48
CA GLY A 249 -9.59 -16.45 5.01
C GLY A 249 -9.47 -16.45 3.49
N LEU A 250 -10.46 -17.00 2.78
CA LEU A 250 -10.55 -16.99 1.32
C LEU A 250 -10.80 -15.59 0.75
N LEU A 251 -11.67 -14.80 1.39
CA LEU A 251 -11.89 -13.40 1.01
C LEU A 251 -10.60 -12.59 1.21
N GLY A 252 -9.94 -12.75 2.35
CA GLY A 252 -8.64 -12.15 2.63
C GLY A 252 -7.58 -12.57 1.63
N GLY A 253 -7.49 -13.87 1.33
CA GLY A 253 -6.59 -14.43 0.32
C GLY A 253 -6.89 -13.92 -1.09
N GLY A 254 -8.15 -13.85 -1.48
CA GLY A 254 -8.61 -13.32 -2.77
C GLY A 254 -8.34 -11.84 -2.92
N VAL A 255 -8.56 -11.04 -1.87
CA VAL A 255 -8.17 -9.62 -1.83
C VAL A 255 -6.65 -9.49 -1.97
N LEU A 256 -5.86 -10.26 -1.21
CA LEU A 256 -4.39 -10.24 -1.32
C LEU A 256 -3.92 -10.64 -2.72
N LEU A 257 -4.51 -11.66 -3.34
CA LEU A 257 -4.20 -12.07 -4.72
C LEU A 257 -4.61 -11.00 -5.74
N GLY A 258 -5.77 -10.37 -5.54
CA GLY A 258 -6.24 -9.26 -6.37
C GLY A 258 -5.31 -8.05 -6.31
N ILE A 259 -4.84 -7.69 -5.10
CA ILE A 259 -3.82 -6.65 -4.89
C ILE A 259 -2.53 -7.03 -5.62
N LYS A 260 -2.03 -8.25 -5.37
CA LYS A 260 -0.82 -8.77 -6.01
C LYS A 260 -0.89 -8.68 -7.54
N LYS A 261 -2.02 -9.08 -8.12
CA LYS A 261 -2.27 -9.00 -9.56
C LYS A 261 -2.34 -7.57 -10.05
N LEU A 262 -3.10 -6.69 -9.38
CA LEU A 262 -3.26 -5.29 -9.77
C LEU A 262 -1.93 -4.53 -9.78
N TYR A 263 -1.11 -4.71 -8.74
CA TYR A 263 0.24 -4.15 -8.72
C TYR A 263 1.12 -4.72 -9.80
N GLY A 264 0.98 -6.02 -10.07
CA GLY A 264 1.65 -6.64 -11.19
C GLY A 264 1.26 -6.04 -12.52
N ASP A 265 -0.02 -5.84 -12.76
CA ASP A 265 -0.49 -5.29 -14.02
C ASP A 265 -0.11 -3.80 -14.18
N ILE A 266 -0.01 -3.02 -13.10
CA ILE A 266 0.47 -1.63 -13.14
C ILE A 266 1.98 -1.59 -13.44
N GLU A 267 2.78 -2.33 -12.69
CA GLU A 267 4.24 -2.32 -12.86
C GLU A 267 4.68 -3.04 -14.16
N ASN A 268 3.94 -4.08 -14.59
CA ASN A 268 4.16 -4.81 -15.85
C ASN A 268 3.44 -4.21 -17.06
N GLY A 269 2.42 -3.36 -16.87
CA GLY A 269 1.80 -2.58 -17.94
C GLY A 269 2.81 -1.62 -18.56
N ALA A 270 3.73 -1.12 -17.75
CA ALA A 270 4.96 -0.46 -18.20
C ALA A 270 6.01 -1.44 -18.76
N GLY A 271 5.75 -2.74 -18.84
CA GLY A 271 6.69 -3.81 -19.17
C GLY A 271 6.32 -4.65 -20.40
N LYS A 272 5.27 -4.30 -21.15
CA LYS A 272 5.08 -4.87 -22.49
C LYS A 272 6.34 -4.59 -23.31
N LEU A 273 6.83 -5.62 -24.00
CA LEU A 273 8.08 -5.58 -24.74
C LEU A 273 7.98 -4.53 -25.85
N GLU A 274 8.37 -3.29 -25.54
CA GLU A 274 8.53 -2.23 -26.51
C GLU A 274 9.56 -2.72 -27.54
N ALA A 275 9.14 -2.89 -28.80
CA ALA A 275 9.99 -3.36 -29.90
C ALA A 275 11.32 -2.59 -30.00
N HIS A 276 11.35 -1.38 -29.46
CA HIS A 276 12.42 -0.39 -29.48
C HIS A 276 13.64 -0.77 -28.62
N PHE A 277 13.49 -1.56 -27.54
CA PHE A 277 14.58 -1.95 -26.65
C PHE A 277 15.12 -3.36 -26.93
N THR A 278 14.91 -3.86 -28.15
CA THR A 278 15.45 -5.16 -28.60
C THR A 278 16.88 -5.04 -29.11
N LYS A 279 17.26 -3.88 -29.66
CA LYS A 279 18.58 -3.63 -30.25
C LYS A 279 19.65 -3.44 -29.17
N ARG A 280 20.76 -4.16 -29.33
CA ARG A 280 21.94 -4.03 -28.46
C ARG A 280 22.51 -2.61 -28.53
N PRO A 281 22.86 -1.97 -27.40
CA PRO A 281 23.46 -0.64 -27.39
C PRO A 281 24.88 -0.66 -27.97
N THR A 282 25.25 0.41 -28.67
CA THR A 282 26.58 0.58 -29.28
C THR A 282 27.54 1.41 -28.41
N ALA A 283 27.02 2.26 -27.53
CA ALA A 283 27.81 3.10 -26.63
C ALA A 283 28.66 2.25 -25.69
N LYS A 284 29.92 2.62 -25.48
CA LYS A 284 30.85 1.88 -24.61
C LYS A 284 30.58 2.13 -23.13
N GLU A 285 29.90 3.23 -22.81
CA GLU A 285 29.60 3.73 -21.47
C GLU A 285 28.44 2.97 -20.79
N VAL A 286 27.83 1.99 -21.46
CA VAL A 286 26.67 1.27 -20.92
C VAL A 286 26.86 -0.24 -20.88
N SER A 287 26.21 -0.85 -19.89
CA SER A 287 26.08 -2.31 -19.81
C SER A 287 25.26 -2.88 -20.97
N GLY A 288 25.52 -4.14 -21.32
CA GLY A 288 24.92 -4.81 -22.47
C GLY A 288 25.52 -4.44 -23.83
N SER A 289 26.39 -3.44 -23.91
CA SER A 289 27.10 -3.09 -25.15
C SER A 289 28.06 -4.20 -25.60
N LYS A 290 28.67 -4.08 -26.79
CA LYS A 290 29.70 -5.03 -27.26
C LYS A 290 30.94 -5.10 -26.37
N TYR A 291 31.17 -4.06 -25.59
CA TYR A 291 32.29 -3.94 -24.67
C TYR A 291 31.96 -4.45 -23.25
N SER A 292 30.68 -4.59 -22.93
CA SER A 292 30.20 -4.91 -21.57
C SER A 292 30.43 -6.37 -21.19
N PHE A 293 30.79 -6.59 -19.92
CA PHE A 293 30.82 -7.93 -19.31
C PHE A 293 29.40 -8.48 -19.06
N VAL A 294 28.41 -7.60 -18.92
CA VAL A 294 27.00 -7.99 -18.80
C VAL A 294 26.43 -8.34 -20.19
N PRO A 295 25.93 -9.56 -20.43
CA PRO A 295 25.29 -9.91 -21.70
C PRO A 295 23.97 -9.16 -21.89
N TRP A 296 23.77 -8.54 -23.06
CA TRP A 296 22.50 -7.82 -23.39
C TRP A 296 21.25 -8.68 -23.18
N LYS A 297 21.33 -9.97 -23.53
CA LYS A 297 20.23 -10.92 -23.40
C LYS A 297 19.84 -11.18 -21.92
N SER A 298 20.78 -11.03 -20.98
CA SER A 298 20.55 -11.20 -19.54
C SER A 298 19.82 -10.02 -18.89
N LEU A 299 19.77 -8.86 -19.57
CA LEU A 299 19.05 -7.70 -19.05
C LEU A 299 17.55 -7.90 -19.19
N SER A 300 16.83 -7.62 -18.10
CA SER A 300 15.38 -7.51 -18.07
C SER A 300 14.87 -6.36 -18.93
N VAL A 301 13.57 -6.30 -19.20
CA VAL A 301 12.95 -5.17 -19.92
C VAL A 301 13.29 -3.84 -19.23
N GLN A 302 13.24 -3.79 -17.89
CA GLN A 302 13.58 -2.57 -17.15
C GLN A 302 15.07 -2.22 -17.26
N GLY A 303 15.97 -3.21 -17.22
CA GLY A 303 17.38 -2.99 -17.47
C GLY A 303 17.66 -2.44 -18.86
N ARG A 304 17.04 -3.03 -19.89
CA ARG A 304 17.16 -2.57 -21.28
C ARG A 304 16.58 -1.17 -21.46
N ARG A 305 15.47 -0.83 -20.78
CA ARG A 305 14.92 0.54 -20.77
C ARG A 305 15.87 1.52 -20.11
N HIS A 306 16.41 1.20 -18.92
CA HIS A 306 17.36 2.08 -18.23
C HIS A 306 18.59 2.35 -19.11
N ILE A 307 19.13 1.33 -19.77
CA ILE A 307 20.26 1.51 -20.70
C ILE A 307 19.85 2.25 -21.98
N GLY A 308 18.75 1.85 -22.61
CA GLY A 308 18.32 2.35 -23.92
C GLY A 308 17.78 3.77 -23.91
N THR A 309 17.47 4.33 -22.73
CA THR A 309 16.96 5.70 -22.57
C THR A 309 18.02 6.70 -22.11
N ARG A 310 19.30 6.32 -22.11
CA ARG A 310 20.43 7.19 -21.78
C ARG A 310 20.53 8.37 -22.73
N LEU A 311 20.77 9.57 -22.18
CA LEU A 311 21.08 10.75 -22.99
C LEU A 311 22.50 10.64 -23.57
N SER A 312 22.66 10.99 -24.85
CA SER A 312 23.97 11.18 -25.46
C SER A 312 24.57 12.54 -25.10
N ALA A 313 25.89 12.67 -25.23
CA ALA A 313 26.55 13.97 -25.02
C ALA A 313 25.99 15.06 -25.96
N SER A 314 25.64 14.70 -27.20
CA SER A 314 25.02 15.61 -28.16
C SER A 314 23.64 16.10 -27.72
N GLN A 315 22.79 15.22 -27.18
CA GLN A 315 21.49 15.61 -26.64
C GLN A 315 21.63 16.54 -25.43
N ILE A 316 22.57 16.23 -24.52
CA ILE A 316 22.84 17.05 -23.34
C ILE A 316 23.36 18.43 -23.76
N ALA A 317 24.34 18.50 -24.66
CA ALA A 317 24.88 19.76 -25.18
C ALA A 317 23.78 20.61 -25.85
N LYS A 318 22.95 19.99 -26.70
CA LYS A 318 21.84 20.66 -27.37
C LYS A 318 20.82 21.24 -26.38
N THR A 319 20.42 20.48 -25.35
CA THR A 319 19.44 20.94 -24.37
C THR A 319 20.00 21.99 -23.43
N THR A 320 21.24 21.83 -22.95
CA THR A 320 21.83 22.71 -21.94
C THR A 320 22.48 23.95 -22.54
N GLY A 321 22.74 23.97 -23.85
CA GLY A 321 23.51 25.02 -24.52
C GLY A 321 25.01 24.95 -24.25
N ALA A 322 25.50 23.91 -23.54
CA ALA A 322 26.91 23.71 -23.29
C ALA A 322 27.66 23.34 -24.57
N LYS A 323 28.94 23.74 -24.68
CA LYS A 323 29.80 23.33 -25.79
C LYS A 323 30.00 21.81 -25.70
N ILE A 324 29.94 21.11 -26.84
CA ILE A 324 30.09 19.64 -26.87
C ILE A 324 31.40 19.15 -26.22
N SER A 325 32.47 19.95 -26.27
CA SER A 325 33.75 19.66 -25.61
C SER A 325 33.69 19.67 -24.07
N GLN A 326 32.66 20.26 -23.48
CA GLN A 326 32.43 20.30 -22.03
C GLN A 326 31.49 19.18 -21.56
N VAL A 327 30.87 18.45 -22.49
CA VAL A 327 29.86 17.43 -22.19
C VAL A 327 30.47 16.05 -22.38
N LYS A 328 30.29 15.17 -21.40
CA LYS A 328 30.74 13.79 -21.47
C LYS A 328 29.58 12.86 -21.82
N GLU A 329 29.89 11.69 -22.35
CA GLU A 329 28.91 10.60 -22.44
C GLU A 329 28.61 10.08 -21.02
N PRO A 330 27.34 10.09 -20.56
CA PRO A 330 26.97 9.49 -19.28
C PRO A 330 27.24 8.00 -19.22
N ILE A 331 27.50 7.47 -18.02
CA ILE A 331 27.66 6.04 -17.77
C ILE A 331 26.40 5.47 -17.10
N ARG A 332 25.84 4.39 -17.63
CA ARG A 332 24.77 3.61 -16.99
C ARG A 332 25.18 2.14 -16.89
N VAL A 333 25.44 1.67 -15.68
CA VAL A 333 25.74 0.28 -15.35
C VAL A 333 24.48 -0.37 -14.79
N TYR A 334 24.05 -1.46 -15.42
CA TYR A 334 22.90 -2.24 -14.97
C TYR A 334 23.26 -3.72 -15.01
N VAL A 335 23.18 -4.39 -13.86
CA VAL A 335 23.32 -5.84 -13.76
C VAL A 335 21.96 -6.47 -13.49
N GLY A 336 21.51 -7.31 -14.41
CA GLY A 336 20.23 -8.02 -14.30
C GLY A 336 20.31 -9.20 -13.34
N LEU A 337 19.15 -9.67 -12.90
CA LEU A 337 19.05 -10.85 -12.04
C LEU A 337 19.65 -12.10 -12.72
N ASP A 338 19.47 -12.21 -14.05
CA ASP A 338 19.98 -13.34 -14.85
C ASP A 338 21.43 -13.13 -15.31
N SER A 339 22.08 -12.02 -14.93
CA SER A 339 23.45 -11.73 -15.37
C SER A 339 24.51 -12.57 -14.64
N ALA A 340 24.18 -13.08 -13.45
CA ALA A 340 24.98 -14.06 -12.71
C ALA A 340 24.12 -14.79 -11.66
N ALA A 341 24.54 -15.98 -11.23
CA ALA A 341 23.74 -16.85 -10.36
C ALA A 341 23.61 -16.28 -8.93
N THR A 342 24.70 -15.78 -8.36
CA THR A 342 24.73 -15.31 -6.96
C THR A 342 24.76 -13.78 -6.85
N GLU A 343 24.32 -13.26 -5.70
CA GLU A 343 24.41 -11.83 -5.37
C GLU A 343 25.84 -11.31 -5.45
N ASN A 344 26.80 -12.09 -4.91
CA ASN A 344 28.21 -11.72 -4.93
C ASN A 344 28.75 -11.61 -6.36
N GLU A 345 28.46 -12.57 -7.23
CA GLU A 345 28.89 -12.50 -8.63
C GLU A 345 28.27 -11.32 -9.36
N ARG A 346 26.99 -11.01 -9.11
CA ARG A 346 26.33 -9.81 -9.67
C ARG A 346 26.99 -8.52 -9.20
N VAL A 347 27.36 -8.43 -7.92
CA VAL A 347 28.11 -7.29 -7.37
C VAL A 347 29.48 -7.18 -8.01
N GLN A 348 30.25 -8.27 -8.09
CA GLN A 348 31.56 -8.26 -8.75
C GLN A 348 31.45 -7.85 -10.22
N LEU A 349 30.40 -8.29 -10.92
CA LEU A 349 30.13 -7.90 -12.29
C LEU A 349 29.84 -6.39 -12.41
N ALA A 350 29.07 -5.82 -11.48
CA ALA A 350 28.81 -4.37 -11.43
C ALA A 350 30.10 -3.57 -11.17
N LEU A 351 30.95 -4.02 -10.23
CA LEU A 351 32.22 -3.38 -9.93
C LEU A 351 33.18 -3.42 -11.15
N LYS A 352 33.24 -4.56 -11.86
CA LYS A 352 34.01 -4.67 -13.12
C LYS A 352 33.48 -3.74 -14.21
N GLU A 353 32.15 -3.58 -14.33
CA GLU A 353 31.56 -2.63 -15.27
C GLU A 353 31.89 -1.16 -14.92
N LEU A 354 31.89 -0.82 -13.63
CA LEU A 354 32.31 0.52 -13.16
C LEU A 354 33.77 0.80 -13.51
N GLU A 355 34.66 -0.17 -13.33
CA GLU A 355 36.08 -0.04 -13.74
C GLU A 355 36.21 0.10 -15.26
N ARG A 356 35.56 -0.80 -16.03
CA ARG A 356 35.60 -0.80 -17.50
C ARG A 356 35.14 0.52 -18.11
N THR A 357 34.12 1.12 -17.54
CA THR A 357 33.54 2.38 -18.03
C THR A 357 34.27 3.62 -17.51
N ASN A 358 35.30 3.45 -16.67
CA ASN A 358 35.98 4.53 -15.96
C ASN A 358 35.00 5.39 -15.13
N ALA A 359 34.06 4.75 -14.44
CA ALA A 359 33.06 5.42 -13.61
C ALA A 359 33.68 6.17 -12.43
N TYR A 360 34.77 5.65 -11.86
CA TYR A 360 35.51 6.31 -10.77
C TYR A 360 36.20 7.61 -11.19
N GLY A 361 36.35 7.86 -12.50
CA GLY A 361 36.83 9.12 -13.04
C GLY A 361 35.75 10.19 -13.24
N ARG A 362 34.50 9.93 -12.86
CA ARG A 362 33.39 10.88 -12.94
C ARG A 362 33.30 11.74 -11.68
N LYS A 363 32.65 12.90 -11.77
CA LYS A 363 32.42 13.75 -10.60
C LYS A 363 31.41 13.16 -9.62
N THR A 364 30.41 12.44 -10.13
CA THR A 364 29.33 11.87 -9.31
C THR A 364 29.05 10.42 -9.71
N ILE A 365 28.97 9.53 -8.72
CA ILE A 365 28.44 8.17 -8.87
C ILE A 365 27.11 8.08 -8.10
N VAL A 366 26.04 7.77 -8.83
CA VAL A 366 24.71 7.50 -8.26
C VAL A 366 24.56 5.99 -8.09
N ILE A 367 24.52 5.55 -6.83
CA ILE A 367 24.27 4.16 -6.44
C ILE A 367 22.77 3.99 -6.27
N ILE A 368 22.16 3.23 -7.17
CA ILE A 368 20.71 3.14 -7.29
C ILE A 368 20.26 1.76 -6.82
N SER A 369 19.31 1.76 -5.88
CA SER A 369 18.54 0.56 -5.59
C SER A 369 17.23 0.62 -6.39
N PRO A 370 16.97 -0.33 -7.31
CA PRO A 370 15.78 -0.29 -8.15
C PRO A 370 14.53 -0.72 -7.37
N THR A 371 13.34 -0.51 -7.94
CA THR A 371 12.09 -1.08 -7.41
C THR A 371 12.07 -2.61 -7.61
N GLY A 372 11.03 -3.29 -7.09
CA GLY A 372 10.94 -4.76 -7.17
C GLY A 372 10.98 -5.34 -8.59
N THR A 373 10.54 -4.59 -9.61
CA THR A 373 10.62 -5.01 -11.01
C THR A 373 11.97 -4.75 -11.67
N GLY A 374 12.89 -4.07 -10.99
CA GLY A 374 14.13 -3.57 -11.58
C GLY A 374 14.00 -2.17 -12.20
N TYR A 375 12.86 -1.50 -12.03
CA TYR A 375 12.67 -0.15 -12.57
C TYR A 375 13.59 0.86 -11.89
N VAL A 376 14.15 1.75 -12.70
CA VAL A 376 14.93 2.91 -12.29
C VAL A 376 14.26 4.16 -12.87
N ASN A 377 14.05 5.15 -12.02
CA ASN A 377 13.37 6.38 -12.39
C ASN A 377 14.13 7.13 -13.50
N TYR A 378 13.51 7.25 -14.68
CA TYR A 378 14.12 7.92 -15.82
C TYR A 378 14.19 9.44 -15.64
N VAL A 379 13.27 10.06 -14.88
CA VAL A 379 13.33 11.51 -14.60
C VAL A 379 14.52 11.81 -13.69
N MET A 380 14.77 10.96 -12.69
CA MET A 380 16.00 11.04 -11.90
C MET A 380 17.23 10.87 -12.79
N SER A 381 17.27 9.81 -13.60
CA SER A 381 18.42 9.47 -14.44
C SER A 381 18.77 10.61 -15.39
N ASP A 382 17.76 11.15 -16.09
CA ASP A 382 17.93 12.27 -17.03
C ASP A 382 18.28 13.58 -16.32
N SER A 383 17.73 13.84 -15.13
CA SER A 383 18.05 15.05 -14.35
C SER A 383 19.53 15.06 -13.99
N VAL A 384 20.05 13.95 -13.48
CA VAL A 384 21.48 13.81 -13.16
C VAL A 384 22.34 14.00 -14.41
N GLU A 385 21.96 13.39 -15.54
CA GLU A 385 22.71 13.50 -16.80
C GLU A 385 22.75 14.92 -17.35
N TYR A 386 21.63 15.62 -17.38
CA TYR A 386 21.58 17.02 -17.81
C TYR A 386 22.36 17.94 -16.86
N MET A 387 22.13 17.83 -15.55
CA MET A 387 22.70 18.74 -14.55
C MET A 387 24.21 18.52 -14.31
N SER A 388 24.71 17.31 -14.57
CA SER A 388 26.15 17.00 -14.52
C SER A 388 26.88 17.22 -15.85
N LEU A 389 26.19 17.66 -16.91
CA LEU A 389 26.73 17.67 -18.28
C LEU A 389 27.31 16.30 -18.71
N GLY A 390 26.65 15.23 -18.25
CA GLY A 390 27.06 13.84 -18.46
C GLY A 390 28.31 13.40 -17.69
N ASP A 391 28.84 14.21 -16.78
CA ASP A 391 29.94 13.85 -15.88
C ASP A 391 29.46 13.04 -14.66
N CYS A 392 28.70 11.98 -14.94
CA CYS A 392 28.12 11.09 -13.94
C CYS A 392 28.24 9.62 -14.36
N ALA A 393 28.19 8.75 -13.36
CA ALA A 393 27.93 7.33 -13.53
C ALA A 393 26.75 6.92 -12.66
N GLN A 394 25.89 6.06 -13.20
CA GLN A 394 24.75 5.49 -12.50
C GLN A 394 24.93 3.98 -12.46
N VAL A 395 24.75 3.36 -11.29
CA VAL A 395 24.92 1.90 -11.12
C VAL A 395 23.76 1.30 -10.36
N THR A 396 23.26 0.17 -10.87
CA THR A 396 22.15 -0.56 -10.28
C THR A 396 22.32 -2.07 -10.47
N ILE A 397 21.87 -2.84 -9.48
CA ILE A 397 21.79 -4.29 -9.55
C ILE A 397 20.37 -4.71 -9.21
N GLN A 398 19.76 -5.47 -10.11
CA GLN A 398 18.42 -6.01 -9.92
C GLN A 398 18.44 -7.15 -8.89
N TYR A 399 17.53 -7.12 -7.91
CA TYR A 399 17.36 -8.17 -6.89
C TYR A 399 16.04 -8.95 -7.05
N SER A 400 15.08 -8.44 -7.83
CA SER A 400 13.81 -9.13 -8.09
C SER A 400 13.27 -8.80 -9.48
N LYS A 401 12.35 -9.64 -9.96
CA LYS A 401 11.53 -9.42 -11.17
C LYS A 401 10.04 -9.23 -10.81
N ARG A 402 9.70 -9.27 -9.53
CA ARG A 402 8.31 -9.27 -9.08
C ARG A 402 7.87 -7.83 -8.74
N PRO A 403 6.59 -7.51 -8.97
CA PRO A 403 6.00 -6.25 -8.56
C PRO A 403 6.32 -5.89 -7.11
N SER A 404 6.43 -4.60 -6.76
CA SER A 404 6.99 -4.16 -5.48
C SER A 404 6.30 -4.79 -4.24
N PRO A 405 4.96 -4.95 -4.17
CA PRO A 405 4.33 -5.65 -3.04
C PRO A 405 4.53 -7.17 -3.04
N LEU A 406 4.89 -7.76 -4.20
CA LEU A 406 5.19 -9.18 -4.38
C LEU A 406 6.67 -9.53 -4.12
N SER A 407 7.52 -8.53 -3.95
CA SER A 407 8.95 -8.68 -3.61
C SER A 407 9.23 -8.44 -2.12
N LEU A 408 8.20 -8.29 -1.29
CA LEU A 408 8.35 -8.04 0.15
C LEU A 408 9.13 -9.17 0.86
N ASP A 409 9.05 -10.40 0.34
CA ASP A 409 9.79 -11.58 0.80
C ASP A 409 11.27 -11.55 0.40
N LEU A 410 11.60 -10.97 -0.76
CA LEU A 410 12.98 -10.85 -1.29
C LEU A 410 13.73 -9.61 -0.78
N ARG A 411 13.15 -8.89 0.19
CA ARG A 411 13.78 -7.70 0.78
C ARG A 411 15.12 -7.99 1.48
N GLY A 412 15.26 -9.18 2.06
CA GLY A 412 16.49 -9.63 2.70
C GLY A 412 17.67 -9.62 1.72
N GLU A 413 17.48 -10.30 0.60
CA GLU A 413 18.43 -10.37 -0.52
C GLU A 413 18.75 -8.97 -1.07
N GLY A 414 17.73 -8.13 -1.26
CA GLY A 414 17.89 -6.76 -1.77
C GLY A 414 18.79 -5.87 -0.91
N HIS A 415 18.63 -5.88 0.43
CA HIS A 415 19.48 -5.06 1.31
C HIS A 415 20.91 -5.58 1.41
N VAL A 416 21.12 -6.91 1.35
CA VAL A 416 22.45 -7.51 1.42
C VAL A 416 23.23 -7.17 0.17
N GLN A 417 22.62 -7.38 -1.00
CA GLN A 417 23.22 -7.07 -2.29
C GLN A 417 23.56 -5.57 -2.42
N PHE A 418 22.66 -4.69 -1.97
CA PHE A 418 22.91 -3.24 -2.01
C PHE A 418 24.07 -2.84 -1.09
N ARG A 419 24.13 -3.37 0.13
CA ARG A 419 25.26 -3.15 1.05
C ARG A 419 26.59 -3.63 0.46
N MET A 420 26.60 -4.82 -0.17
CA MET A 420 27.80 -5.35 -0.83
C MET A 420 28.29 -4.45 -1.96
N LEU A 421 27.38 -3.90 -2.78
CA LEU A 421 27.72 -2.94 -3.84
C LEU A 421 28.34 -1.67 -3.26
N VAL A 422 27.69 -1.06 -2.25
CA VAL A 422 28.20 0.16 -1.61
C VAL A 422 29.58 -0.08 -1.00
N ASN A 423 29.76 -1.18 -0.25
CA ASN A 423 31.05 -1.54 0.34
C ASN A 423 32.15 -1.73 -0.73
N GLY A 424 31.80 -2.36 -1.86
CA GLY A 424 32.72 -2.57 -2.99
C GLY A 424 33.17 -1.26 -3.64
N ILE A 425 32.23 -0.33 -3.86
CA ILE A 425 32.52 1.02 -4.38
C ILE A 425 33.36 1.80 -3.38
N ARG A 426 32.99 1.79 -2.09
CA ARG A 426 33.74 2.43 -1.01
C ARG A 426 35.20 1.97 -1.01
N LYS A 427 35.48 0.67 -1.12
CA LYS A 427 36.85 0.14 -1.14
C LYS A 427 37.69 0.78 -2.25
N LYS A 428 37.13 0.91 -3.45
CA LYS A 428 37.82 1.54 -4.59
C LYS A 428 38.02 3.05 -4.39
N VAL A 429 37.01 3.75 -3.86
CA VAL A 429 37.07 5.20 -3.63
C VAL A 429 38.01 5.56 -2.48
N GLN A 430 38.09 4.72 -1.45
CA GLN A 430 38.97 4.94 -0.30
C GLN A 430 40.46 4.96 -0.71
N ASP A 431 40.84 4.14 -1.69
CA ASP A 431 42.22 4.08 -2.22
C ASP A 431 42.57 5.28 -3.13
N MET A 432 41.59 6.11 -3.50
CA MET A 432 41.84 7.30 -4.33
C MET A 432 42.29 8.51 -3.48
N PRO A 433 43.13 9.41 -4.03
CA PRO A 433 43.42 10.70 -3.41
C PRO A 433 42.14 11.48 -3.14
N ALA A 434 42.02 12.10 -1.97
CA ALA A 434 40.78 12.77 -1.53
C ALA A 434 40.24 13.79 -2.54
N THR A 435 41.12 14.54 -3.22
CA THR A 435 40.77 15.54 -4.24
C THR A 435 40.27 14.96 -5.56
N LYS A 436 40.43 13.64 -5.79
CA LYS A 436 40.00 12.93 -6.99
C LYS A 436 38.80 12.02 -6.77
N ARG A 437 38.30 11.91 -5.53
CA ARG A 437 37.18 11.01 -5.21
C ARG A 437 35.88 11.52 -5.87
N PRO A 438 35.10 10.65 -6.52
CA PRO A 438 33.75 11.01 -6.94
C PRO A 438 32.87 11.27 -5.72
N LYS A 439 31.88 12.16 -5.87
CA LYS A 439 30.76 12.25 -4.92
C LYS A 439 29.91 10.98 -5.03
N LEU A 440 29.72 10.27 -3.93
CA LEU A 440 28.88 9.08 -3.85
C LEU A 440 27.50 9.46 -3.34
N VAL A 441 26.48 9.27 -4.17
CA VAL A 441 25.09 9.56 -3.81
C VAL A 441 24.21 8.34 -3.95
N ILE A 442 23.30 8.14 -3.00
CA ILE A 442 22.32 7.05 -3.04
C ILE A 442 21.01 7.57 -3.59
N PHE A 443 20.39 6.79 -4.48
CA PHE A 443 19.00 7.00 -4.87
C PHE A 443 18.17 5.73 -4.70
N GLY A 444 16.93 5.91 -4.24
CA GLY A 444 15.95 4.83 -4.18
C GLY A 444 14.53 5.35 -4.29
N GLU A 445 13.69 4.60 -5.00
CA GLU A 445 12.26 4.87 -5.13
C GLU A 445 11.45 3.69 -4.59
N SER A 446 10.40 3.95 -3.82
CA SER A 446 9.47 2.93 -3.34
C SER A 446 10.20 1.78 -2.62
N LEU A 447 10.10 0.53 -3.10
CA LEU A 447 10.84 -0.60 -2.54
C LEU A 447 12.37 -0.41 -2.63
N GLY A 448 12.88 0.29 -3.65
CA GLY A 448 14.29 0.62 -3.76
C GLY A 448 14.77 1.60 -2.70
N ALA A 449 13.91 2.54 -2.30
CA ALA A 449 14.20 3.40 -1.13
C ALA A 449 14.32 2.56 0.14
N TRP A 450 13.40 1.61 0.31
CA TRP A 450 13.41 0.72 1.46
C TRP A 450 14.67 -0.17 1.51
N THR A 451 15.00 -0.89 0.44
CA THR A 451 16.15 -1.80 0.43
C THR A 451 17.48 -1.07 0.60
N SER A 452 17.62 0.15 0.05
CA SER A 452 18.83 0.95 0.23
C SER A 452 18.96 1.56 1.63
N GLN A 453 17.85 1.88 2.30
CA GLN A 453 17.85 2.32 3.69
C GLN A 453 18.14 1.17 4.66
N ASP A 454 17.42 0.05 4.54
CA ASP A 454 17.55 -1.11 5.43
C ASP A 454 18.92 -1.82 5.28
N ALA A 455 19.67 -1.55 4.20
CA ALA A 455 21.08 -1.95 4.07
C ALA A 455 21.95 -1.46 5.24
N PHE A 456 21.54 -0.39 5.92
CA PHE A 456 22.23 0.22 7.06
C PHE A 456 21.34 0.29 8.31
N LEU A 457 20.31 -0.56 8.42
CA LEU A 457 19.27 -0.51 9.47
C LEU A 457 19.81 -0.29 10.89
N PHE A 458 20.88 -1.01 11.26
CA PHE A 458 21.48 -0.94 12.60
C PHE A 458 22.74 -0.08 12.67
N GLU A 459 23.13 0.56 11.56
CA GLU A 459 24.32 1.41 11.47
C GLU A 459 23.95 2.91 11.47
N GLY A 460 22.66 3.26 11.39
CA GLY A 460 22.20 4.65 11.46
C GLY A 460 22.78 5.51 10.33
N THR A 461 23.13 6.77 10.63
CA THR A 461 23.85 7.63 9.68
C THR A 461 25.35 7.31 9.62
N ASP A 462 25.89 6.74 10.69
CA ASP A 462 27.31 6.36 10.75
C ASP A 462 27.67 5.31 9.70
N GLY A 463 26.74 4.39 9.38
CA GLY A 463 26.91 3.42 8.30
C GLY A 463 27.11 4.09 6.93
N PHE A 464 26.35 5.16 6.64
CA PHE A 464 26.52 5.93 5.41
C PHE A 464 27.84 6.70 5.41
N ALA A 465 28.21 7.33 6.52
CA ALA A 465 29.47 8.06 6.65
C ALA A 465 30.69 7.12 6.51
N ALA A 466 30.65 5.94 7.15
CA ALA A 466 31.68 4.91 7.06
C ALA A 466 31.85 4.37 5.62
N ASN A 467 30.80 4.47 4.81
CA ASN A 467 30.81 4.10 3.40
C ASN A 467 31.05 5.25 2.43
N LEU A 468 31.50 6.41 2.94
CA LEU A 468 31.81 7.60 2.15
C LEU A 468 30.62 8.10 1.32
N ILE A 469 29.38 7.86 1.79
CA ILE A 469 28.18 8.37 1.13
C ILE A 469 28.02 9.84 1.48
N ASP A 470 28.09 10.70 0.47
CA ASP A 470 27.95 12.14 0.62
C ASP A 470 26.50 12.54 0.87
N LYS A 471 25.58 11.99 0.07
CA LYS A 471 24.16 12.35 0.08
C LYS A 471 23.25 11.16 -0.27
N SER A 472 22.00 11.21 0.15
CA SER A 472 20.96 10.30 -0.36
C SER A 472 19.68 11.05 -0.71
N LEU A 473 18.94 10.50 -1.67
CA LEU A 473 17.60 10.94 -2.03
C LEU A 473 16.68 9.71 -2.16
N TRP A 474 15.72 9.62 -1.25
CA TRP A 474 14.72 8.57 -1.23
C TRP A 474 13.33 9.15 -1.46
N ILE A 475 12.57 8.57 -2.39
CA ILE A 475 11.21 9.00 -2.69
C ILE A 475 10.20 7.87 -2.42
N GLY A 476 9.07 8.21 -1.80
CA GLY A 476 7.95 7.28 -1.62
C GLY A 476 8.26 6.02 -0.81
N THR A 477 9.08 6.15 0.24
CA THR A 477 9.45 5.01 1.10
C THR A 477 8.19 4.38 1.72
N PRO A 478 7.94 3.06 1.51
CA PRO A 478 6.80 2.38 2.10
C PRO A 478 6.75 2.48 3.63
N ALA A 479 5.54 2.51 4.21
CA ALA A 479 5.29 2.74 5.64
C ALA A 479 6.01 1.77 6.59
N MET A 480 6.41 0.61 6.08
CA MET A 480 7.00 -0.48 6.86
C MET A 480 8.54 -0.41 6.92
N SER A 481 9.17 0.58 6.26
CA SER A 481 10.62 0.79 6.33
C SER A 481 11.10 1.06 7.75
N LYS A 482 12.08 0.26 8.21
CA LYS A 482 12.50 0.27 9.61
C LYS A 482 13.66 1.23 9.86
N TRP A 483 14.51 1.49 8.87
CA TRP A 483 15.62 2.42 9.06
C TRP A 483 15.11 3.81 9.41
N LYS A 484 14.03 4.28 8.76
CA LYS A 484 13.39 5.55 9.09
C LYS A 484 12.95 5.61 10.54
N ASP A 485 12.22 4.59 11.00
CA ASP A 485 11.72 4.52 12.37
C ASP A 485 12.87 4.45 13.38
N TYR A 486 13.93 3.70 13.06
CA TYR A 486 15.13 3.59 13.88
C TYR A 486 15.87 4.93 13.97
N ALA A 487 16.22 5.51 12.82
CA ALA A 487 17.00 6.75 12.72
C ALA A 487 16.25 7.94 13.33
N LEU A 488 14.94 8.06 13.09
CA LEU A 488 14.14 9.17 13.63
C LEU A 488 13.65 8.95 15.07
N SER A 489 13.96 7.81 15.69
CA SER A 489 13.54 7.55 17.07
C SER A 489 14.25 8.43 18.10
N ASN A 490 15.40 9.02 17.74
CA ASN A 490 16.31 9.74 18.64
C ASN A 490 16.76 8.91 19.86
N LYS A 491 16.76 7.58 19.74
CA LYS A 491 17.12 6.63 20.83
C LYS A 491 18.48 5.95 20.59
N THR A 492 19.23 6.36 19.57
CA THR A 492 20.37 5.62 19.05
C THR A 492 21.57 6.53 18.92
N LEU A 493 22.73 6.12 19.44
CA LEU A 493 23.96 6.94 19.41
C LEU A 493 24.59 7.03 18.01
N ASN A 494 24.28 6.10 17.11
CA ASN A 494 24.84 6.01 15.77
C ASN A 494 24.05 6.78 14.69
N THR A 495 23.18 7.70 15.12
CA THR A 495 22.36 8.51 14.22
C THR A 495 22.48 9.98 14.58
N ASP A 496 22.95 10.78 13.62
CA ASP A 496 22.89 12.23 13.64
C ASP A 496 21.62 12.68 12.91
N VAL A 497 20.55 12.94 13.68
CA VAL A 497 19.23 13.33 13.14
C VAL A 497 19.26 14.68 12.42
N ASP A 498 20.21 15.56 12.73
CA ASP A 498 20.37 16.87 12.08
C ASP A 498 20.80 16.73 10.60
N GLN A 499 21.29 15.54 10.20
CA GLN A 499 21.66 15.25 8.81
C GLN A 499 20.49 14.72 7.98
N ILE A 500 19.32 14.46 8.59
CA ILE A 500 18.18 13.81 7.94
C ILE A 500 17.07 14.85 7.67
N GLY A 501 16.69 14.99 6.40
CA GLY A 501 15.58 15.85 5.99
C GLY A 501 14.39 15.03 5.51
N VAL A 502 13.22 15.22 6.11
CA VAL A 502 11.96 14.59 5.69
C VAL A 502 11.01 15.67 5.17
N PHE A 503 10.57 15.54 3.92
CA PHE A 503 9.77 16.57 3.26
C PHE A 503 8.59 15.96 2.49
N ASP A 504 7.48 16.68 2.46
CA ASP A 504 6.37 16.42 1.54
C ASP A 504 6.72 16.91 0.13
N ASN A 505 7.19 18.15 0.02
CA ASN A 505 7.48 18.81 -1.24
C ASN A 505 8.71 19.73 -1.14
N TYR A 506 9.20 20.20 -2.30
CA TYR A 506 10.39 21.06 -2.36
C TYR A 506 10.22 22.40 -1.62
N GLY A 507 9.00 22.94 -1.59
CA GLY A 507 8.70 24.19 -0.89
C GLY A 507 8.87 24.10 0.63
N GLU A 508 8.77 22.91 1.24
CA GLU A 508 9.12 22.73 2.65
C GLU A 508 10.64 22.85 2.89
N TYR A 509 11.45 22.26 2.01
CA TYR A 509 12.90 22.41 2.04
C TYR A 509 13.33 23.87 1.80
N GLU A 510 12.66 24.59 0.91
CA GLU A 510 12.91 26.01 0.65
C GLU A 510 12.57 26.96 1.80
N LYS A 511 11.85 26.50 2.82
CA LYS A 511 11.58 27.29 4.03
C LYS A 511 12.68 27.20 5.07
N LEU A 512 13.52 26.16 5.02
CA LEU A 512 14.63 25.98 5.97
C LEU A 512 15.67 27.10 5.84
N ALA A 513 16.31 27.50 6.94
CA ALA A 513 17.40 28.45 6.90
C ALA A 513 18.65 27.85 6.21
N LYS A 514 19.50 28.69 5.59
CA LYS A 514 20.72 28.21 4.90
C LYS A 514 21.63 27.33 5.78
N PRO A 515 21.88 27.64 7.07
CA PRO A 515 22.69 26.78 7.94
C PRO A 515 22.08 25.39 8.15
N GLU A 516 20.75 25.30 8.27
CA GLU A 516 20.04 24.03 8.43
C GLU A 516 20.17 23.17 7.18
N ARG A 517 19.96 23.76 5.99
CA ARG A 517 20.11 23.04 4.71
C ARG A 517 21.50 22.45 4.52
N LYS A 518 22.54 23.13 4.99
CA LYS A 518 23.94 22.65 4.87
C LYS A 518 24.24 21.42 5.72
N LYS A 519 23.53 21.21 6.83
CA LYS A 519 23.69 20.01 7.67
C LYS A 519 23.09 18.77 7.00
N LEU A 520 22.05 18.94 6.19
CA LEU A 520 21.32 17.84 5.57
C LEU A 520 22.18 17.06 4.58
N LYS A 521 22.20 15.74 4.75
CA LYS A 521 22.82 14.78 3.83
C LYS A 521 21.84 13.76 3.29
N TYR A 522 20.87 13.33 4.10
CA TYR A 522 20.01 12.21 3.78
C TYR A 522 18.56 12.68 3.64
N PHE A 523 18.03 12.64 2.42
CA PHE A 523 16.74 13.24 2.08
C PHE A 523 15.67 12.17 1.86
N MET A 524 14.53 12.34 2.52
CA MET A 524 13.36 11.47 2.42
C MET A 524 12.15 12.29 1.97
N ILE A 525 11.74 12.12 0.72
CA ILE A 525 10.59 12.81 0.16
C ILE A 525 9.41 11.85 0.18
N THR A 526 8.34 12.24 0.86
CA THR A 526 7.14 11.42 1.00
C THR A 526 5.93 12.34 1.08
N HIS A 527 5.13 12.37 0.00
CA HIS A 527 3.93 13.19 0.01
C HIS A 527 3.01 12.74 1.14
N TYR A 528 2.37 13.68 1.84
CA TYR A 528 1.49 13.36 2.96
C TYR A 528 0.33 12.47 2.53
N ASN A 529 -0.16 12.67 1.30
CA ASN A 529 -1.21 11.88 0.68
C ASN A 529 -0.70 10.67 -0.12
N ASP A 530 0.58 10.28 -0.04
CA ASP A 530 1.08 9.08 -0.71
C ASP A 530 0.55 7.80 -0.05
N PRO A 531 -0.44 7.11 -0.64
CA PRO A 531 -1.01 5.90 -0.04
C PRO A 531 0.01 4.75 0.05
N VAL A 532 1.08 4.72 -0.76
CA VAL A 532 2.13 3.70 -0.65
C VAL A 532 2.91 3.85 0.65
N ALA A 533 3.16 5.10 1.06
CA ALA A 533 3.82 5.42 2.31
C ALA A 533 2.87 5.39 3.53
N ARG A 534 1.55 5.29 3.32
CA ARG A 534 0.54 5.22 4.39
C ARG A 534 -0.04 3.83 4.61
N PHE A 535 -0.03 2.97 3.60
CA PHE A 535 -0.68 1.67 3.68
C PHE A 535 0.08 0.70 4.58
N THR A 536 -0.65 0.11 5.52
CA THR A 536 -0.17 -0.94 6.40
C THR A 536 -1.34 -1.84 6.81
N THR A 537 -1.06 -3.11 7.09
CA THR A 537 -2.07 -4.04 7.62
C THR A 537 -2.61 -3.61 8.98
N ARG A 538 -1.87 -2.75 9.70
CA ARG A 538 -2.33 -2.16 10.97
C ARG A 538 -3.60 -1.32 10.81
N LEU A 539 -3.92 -0.81 9.62
CA LEU A 539 -5.17 -0.08 9.36
C LEU A 539 -6.43 -0.91 9.61
N LEU A 540 -6.31 -2.24 9.74
CA LEU A 540 -7.41 -3.11 10.16
C LEU A 540 -7.73 -3.02 11.66
N VAL A 541 -6.82 -2.49 12.49
CA VAL A 541 -6.98 -2.51 13.96
C VAL A 541 -6.53 -1.23 14.67
N GLN A 542 -5.78 -0.35 14.00
CA GLN A 542 -5.15 0.80 14.62
C GLN A 542 -5.30 2.05 13.75
N SER A 543 -5.75 3.16 14.35
CA SER A 543 -5.82 4.45 13.67
C SER A 543 -4.40 4.95 13.40
N PRO A 544 -4.04 5.32 12.16
CA PRO A 544 -2.71 5.82 11.86
C PRO A 544 -2.53 7.26 12.35
N ASP A 545 -1.28 7.68 12.57
CA ASP A 545 -0.96 9.02 13.10
C ASP A 545 -1.58 10.15 12.28
N TRP A 546 -1.75 9.97 10.98
CA TRP A 546 -2.36 10.94 10.07
C TRP A 546 -3.91 11.06 10.18
N LEU A 547 -4.57 10.19 10.95
CA LEU A 547 -6.02 10.26 11.27
C LEU A 547 -6.30 10.41 12.77
N GLN A 548 -5.29 10.49 13.64
CA GLN A 548 -5.49 10.56 15.08
C GLN A 548 -5.89 11.96 15.55
N GLU A 549 -5.21 12.98 15.06
CA GLU A 549 -5.40 14.38 15.50
C GLU A 549 -5.66 15.28 14.30
N ASP A 550 -6.90 15.78 14.17
CA ASP A 550 -7.31 16.61 13.03
C ASP A 550 -6.49 17.92 12.95
N ALA A 551 -6.13 18.50 14.09
CA ALA A 551 -5.30 19.70 14.16
C ALA A 551 -3.86 19.48 13.65
N LYS A 552 -3.37 18.23 13.65
CA LYS A 552 -2.04 17.86 13.14
C LYS A 552 -2.10 17.27 11.73
N ARG A 553 -3.29 17.26 11.11
CA ARG A 553 -3.49 16.66 9.80
C ARG A 553 -2.83 17.53 8.72
N PRO A 554 -1.93 16.97 7.91
CA PRO A 554 -1.31 17.74 6.82
C PRO A 554 -2.33 18.18 5.76
N PRO A 555 -2.05 19.28 5.01
CA PRO A 555 -3.02 19.91 4.12
C PRO A 555 -3.61 19.01 3.03
N THR A 556 -2.83 18.06 2.50
CA THR A 556 -3.28 17.18 1.42
C THR A 556 -4.11 15.99 1.92
N ILE A 557 -4.19 15.76 3.24
CA ILE A 557 -5.04 14.73 3.83
C ILE A 557 -6.42 15.34 4.13
N PRO A 558 -7.53 14.74 3.65
CA PRO A 558 -8.86 15.31 3.85
C PRO A 558 -9.22 15.48 5.32
N SER A 559 -9.72 16.64 5.74
CA SER A 559 -10.23 16.87 7.10
C SER A 559 -11.47 16.02 7.44
N GLY A 560 -12.27 15.66 6.44
CA GLY A 560 -13.47 14.84 6.60
C GLY A 560 -13.25 13.33 6.69
N THR A 561 -12.01 12.84 6.63
CA THR A 561 -11.73 11.40 6.74
C THR A 561 -11.72 10.96 8.21
N LEU A 562 -12.50 9.93 8.51
CA LEU A 562 -12.50 9.26 9.80
C LEU A 562 -11.84 7.88 9.68
N PHE A 563 -11.11 7.49 10.72
CA PHE A 563 -10.64 6.11 10.84
C PHE A 563 -11.84 5.17 11.06
N LYS A 564 -12.04 4.22 10.14
CA LYS A 564 -13.13 3.25 10.17
C LYS A 564 -12.61 1.89 9.76
N VAL A 565 -12.79 0.88 10.59
CA VAL A 565 -12.48 -0.52 10.24
C VAL A 565 -13.72 -1.17 9.60
N PRO A 566 -13.58 -1.88 8.47
CA PRO A 566 -12.38 -2.08 7.63
C PRO A 566 -12.19 -1.01 6.54
N GLY A 567 -13.07 -0.01 6.49
CA GLY A 567 -13.15 0.98 5.40
C GLY A 567 -11.84 1.71 5.09
N THR A 568 -11.11 2.20 6.09
CA THR A 568 -9.83 2.91 5.88
C THR A 568 -8.79 2.00 5.22
N PHE A 569 -8.70 0.73 5.62
CA PHE A 569 -7.80 -0.23 4.97
C PHE A 569 -8.14 -0.40 3.49
N VAL A 570 -9.42 -0.61 3.17
CA VAL A 570 -9.89 -0.79 1.78
C VAL A 570 -9.71 0.48 0.95
N GLN A 571 -10.01 1.64 1.53
CA GLN A 571 -9.86 2.95 0.88
C GLN A 571 -8.41 3.23 0.54
N THR A 572 -7.51 3.15 1.52
CA THR A 572 -6.07 3.36 1.29
C THR A 572 -5.51 2.37 0.27
N LEU A 573 -6.02 1.12 0.27
CA LEU A 573 -5.61 0.13 -0.72
C LEU A 573 -5.95 0.54 -2.16
N VAL A 574 -7.19 1.00 -2.39
CA VAL A 574 -7.63 1.48 -3.70
C VAL A 574 -6.93 2.80 -4.06
N ASP A 575 -6.66 3.66 -3.08
CA ASP A 575 -5.88 4.87 -3.30
C ASP A 575 -4.48 4.56 -3.84
N MET A 576 -3.83 3.47 -3.38
CA MET A 576 -2.51 3.10 -3.93
C MET A 576 -2.54 2.83 -5.43
N LYS A 577 -3.59 2.18 -5.93
CA LYS A 577 -3.80 2.00 -7.38
C LYS A 577 -3.90 3.35 -8.08
N ASN A 578 -4.61 4.29 -7.48
CA ASN A 578 -4.88 5.60 -8.08
C ASN A 578 -3.67 6.54 -8.03
N ALA A 579 -2.79 6.35 -7.04
CA ALA A 579 -1.52 7.05 -6.92
C ALA A 579 -0.46 6.62 -7.96
N LEU A 580 -0.63 5.48 -8.62
CA LEU A 580 0.33 4.92 -9.60
C LEU A 580 -0.07 5.19 -11.06
N LYS A 581 -0.85 6.23 -11.33
CA LYS A 581 -1.30 6.62 -12.69
C LYS A 581 -0.78 8.02 -13.07
N PRO A 582 0.55 8.19 -13.25
CA PRO A 582 1.11 9.45 -13.68
C PRO A 582 0.56 9.89 -15.04
N ILE A 583 0.21 11.17 -15.19
CA ILE A 583 -0.15 11.75 -16.48
C ILE A 583 1.13 12.19 -17.20
N PRO A 584 1.39 11.72 -18.44
CA PRO A 584 2.59 12.10 -19.18
C PRO A 584 2.74 13.62 -19.36
N GLY A 585 3.92 14.15 -19.08
CA GLY A 585 4.26 15.56 -19.17
C GLY A 585 3.73 16.44 -18.02
N GLN A 586 2.88 15.90 -17.14
CA GLN A 586 2.40 16.59 -15.95
C GLN A 586 3.23 16.16 -14.75
N PHE A 587 4.21 17.00 -14.40
CA PHE A 587 5.06 16.76 -13.25
C PHE A 587 4.38 17.36 -12.02
N VAL A 588 3.56 16.54 -11.37
CA VAL A 588 2.87 16.88 -10.12
C VAL A 588 3.64 16.27 -8.93
N SER A 589 3.37 16.79 -7.73
CA SER A 589 3.91 16.27 -6.46
C SER A 589 2.73 15.82 -5.59
N THR A 590 2.13 14.69 -5.94
CA THR A 590 0.93 14.17 -5.28
C THR A 590 0.89 12.65 -5.37
N GLY A 591 0.37 12.01 -4.33
CA GLY A 591 0.30 10.55 -4.27
C GLY A 591 1.71 9.95 -4.41
N HIS A 592 1.86 8.97 -5.30
CA HIS A 592 3.14 8.29 -5.57
C HIS A 592 3.83 8.83 -6.83
N ASP A 593 3.42 10.00 -7.35
CA ASP A 593 4.11 10.67 -8.45
C ASP A 593 5.07 11.73 -7.91
N TYR A 594 6.36 11.43 -7.97
CA TYR A 594 7.45 12.28 -7.47
C TYR A 594 8.14 13.09 -8.57
N ARG A 595 7.68 13.03 -9.82
CA ARG A 595 8.36 13.68 -10.95
C ARG A 595 8.44 15.20 -10.78
N GLY A 596 7.46 15.82 -10.13
CA GLY A 596 7.49 17.24 -9.76
C GLY A 596 8.55 17.59 -8.71
N ALA A 597 8.90 16.65 -7.83
CA ALA A 597 9.88 16.86 -6.76
C ALA A 597 11.31 16.50 -7.18
N LEU A 598 11.50 15.57 -8.13
CA LEU A 598 12.81 15.02 -8.46
C LEU A 598 13.84 16.06 -8.92
N ALA A 599 13.56 16.82 -9.99
CA ALA A 599 14.51 17.78 -10.53
C ALA A 599 14.99 18.84 -9.51
N PRO A 600 14.11 19.53 -8.76
CA PRO A 600 14.56 20.54 -7.80
C PRO A 600 15.32 19.93 -6.62
N PHE A 601 14.89 18.76 -6.09
CA PHE A 601 15.67 18.06 -5.07
C PHE A 601 17.01 17.56 -5.59
N ILE A 602 17.10 17.00 -6.79
CA ILE A 602 18.38 16.53 -7.36
C ILE A 602 19.37 17.70 -7.50
N ARG A 603 18.92 18.85 -8.00
CA ARG A 603 19.75 20.06 -8.09
C ARG A 603 20.33 20.43 -6.72
N SER A 604 19.50 20.47 -5.69
CA SER A 604 19.89 20.88 -4.34
C SER A 604 20.68 19.83 -3.58
N VAL A 605 20.20 18.58 -3.56
CA VAL A 605 20.79 17.47 -2.80
C VAL A 605 22.12 17.05 -3.39
N PHE A 606 22.25 16.96 -4.72
CA PHE A 606 23.52 16.58 -5.35
C PHE A 606 24.46 17.78 -5.55
N GLU A 607 23.96 18.99 -5.23
CA GLU A 607 24.69 20.26 -5.27
C GLU A 607 25.21 20.57 -6.68
N PHE A 608 24.34 20.45 -7.68
CA PHE A 608 24.67 20.81 -9.06
C PHE A 608 24.63 22.33 -9.24
N ASP A 609 25.75 22.90 -9.68
CA ASP A 609 25.90 24.33 -9.96
C ASP A 609 25.37 24.66 -11.36
N ILE A 610 24.07 24.93 -11.43
CA ILE A 610 23.37 25.37 -12.65
C ILE A 610 22.52 26.61 -12.37
N SER A 611 22.39 27.49 -13.36
CA SER A 611 21.55 28.67 -13.26
C SER A 611 20.06 28.31 -13.31
N ASP A 612 19.18 29.21 -12.85
CA ASP A 612 17.73 29.00 -12.92
C ASP A 612 17.23 28.90 -14.36
N GLN A 613 17.87 29.60 -15.29
CA GLN A 613 17.57 29.49 -16.72
C GLN A 613 17.91 28.09 -17.25
N GLN A 614 19.10 27.55 -16.92
CA GLN A 614 19.48 26.19 -17.29
C GLN A 614 18.53 25.17 -16.67
N TYR A 615 18.18 25.35 -15.39
CA TYR A 615 17.23 24.49 -14.69
C TYR A 615 15.86 24.46 -15.38
N ASN A 616 15.32 25.62 -15.77
CA ASN A 616 14.02 25.71 -16.46
C ASN A 616 14.05 25.02 -17.82
N THR A 617 15.14 25.17 -18.59
CA THR A 617 15.33 24.45 -19.86
C THR A 617 15.40 22.93 -19.66
N ILE A 618 16.14 22.48 -18.65
CA ILE A 618 16.22 21.05 -18.29
C ILE A 618 14.84 20.53 -17.88
N LEU A 619 14.10 21.26 -17.05
CA LEU A 619 12.76 20.86 -16.61
C LEU A 619 11.79 20.73 -17.80
N ALA A 620 11.86 21.63 -18.77
CA ALA A 620 11.09 21.54 -20.01
C ALA A 620 11.45 20.29 -20.82
N ALA A 621 12.75 19.99 -20.95
CA ALA A 621 13.23 18.79 -21.63
C ALA A 621 12.82 17.49 -20.93
N LEU A 622 12.84 17.45 -19.60
CA LEU A 622 12.38 16.29 -18.82
C LEU A 622 10.90 16.00 -19.08
N LYS A 623 10.05 17.04 -19.10
CA LYS A 623 8.62 16.90 -19.43
C LYS A 623 8.39 16.41 -20.86
N GLU A 624 9.19 16.88 -21.82
CA GLU A 624 9.07 16.44 -23.21
C GLU A 624 9.57 15.00 -23.41
N ASN A 625 10.68 14.62 -22.75
CA ASN A 625 11.18 13.25 -22.76
C ASN A 625 10.14 12.28 -22.18
N ASP A 626 9.45 12.66 -21.10
CA ASP A 626 8.37 11.91 -20.49
C ASP A 626 7.17 11.72 -21.46
N LYS A 627 6.73 12.79 -22.13
CA LYS A 627 5.69 12.70 -23.18
C LYS A 627 6.11 11.79 -24.34
N SER A 628 7.36 11.91 -24.81
CA SER A 628 7.90 11.11 -25.90
C SER A 628 7.92 9.62 -25.56
N ARG A 629 8.30 9.27 -24.32
CA ARG A 629 8.29 7.89 -23.82
C ARG A 629 6.87 7.33 -23.76
N ALA A 630 5.91 8.10 -23.27
CA ALA A 630 4.51 7.68 -23.23
C ALA A 630 3.94 7.40 -24.63
N ARG A 631 4.26 8.23 -25.64
CA ARG A 631 3.85 7.99 -27.04
C ARG A 631 4.43 6.71 -27.65
N LYS A 632 5.60 6.26 -27.18
CA LYS A 632 6.26 5.03 -27.65
C LYS A 632 5.79 3.77 -26.92
N SER A 633 5.10 3.94 -25.78
CA SER A 633 4.57 2.84 -24.96
C SER A 633 3.17 2.39 -25.41
N VAL A 634 2.49 3.22 -26.21
CA VAL A 634 1.25 2.93 -26.95
C VAL A 634 1.63 2.38 -28.31
#